data_AF-A0A501W007-F1
#
_entry.id   AF-A0A501W007-F1
#
_cell.length_a   1.000
_cell.length_b   1.000
_cell.length_c   1.000
_cell.angle_alpha   90.00
_cell.angle_beta   90.00
_cell.angle_gamma   90.00
#
_symmetry.space_group_name_H-M   'P 1'
#
loop_
_entity.id
_entity.type
_entity.pdbx_description
1 polymer ?
#
loop_
_entity_poly.entity_id
_entity_poly.type
_entity_poly.pdbx_seq_one_letter_code
_entity_poly.pdbx_strand_id
1 'polypeptide(L)'
;MQEIIALAKFSDQSSFEAGIRSVLEFKKGKEFRMYKGSLDSTYTDDVIAAKALYGAGPNDARYKMLKLRLKKKLYSNLFFVDYDQLKISRVYQAEFECIKMLYHAHFLSRQYELHLVLQLASKIKRLAGKYEFISLLIDATELELNCYAENGNFKEFKNSRKSLEALLKIKYYEREAQTLYQSIKLDAKKAIKLRRTQLLNINQRLDRLQKLYTKAGSFESFNSYYKASIIYNELMGNFEAIVELTIDAEKKAAEGGINSNRFNSAFNKFELVYSHLRAKKLESGIKYASEYLDGFTEYTPNWYAFLENYFLLALHSKKYELASTLINRALVSSTISKLPASARERWNLYEAYFLLLYRNENMNFAQRNPFLLSLPEYSKDKQGFNVAILILQFVYYLHKQDKEALLYRIESLKKYILTHLKDSFSLRSKIFLKLLILIVTEDFDVTACRKKGNKLYHKLLETPTPGDAYAEIEIVPYEHLWEYILDTLQAQK
;
A
#
# COMPACT_ATOMS: atom_id res chain seq x y z
N MET A 1 -11.71 -11.69 22.55
CA MET A 1 -12.22 -12.57 21.47
C MET A 1 -11.49 -12.41 20.13
N GLN A 2 -11.08 -11.19 19.74
CA GLN A 2 -10.47 -10.88 18.42
C GLN A 2 -9.37 -11.86 17.96
N GLU A 3 -8.47 -12.24 18.85
CA GLU A 3 -7.39 -13.20 18.55
C GLU A 3 -7.92 -14.58 18.11
N ILE A 4 -8.96 -15.10 18.77
CA ILE A 4 -9.57 -16.39 18.41
C ILE A 4 -10.32 -16.27 17.09
N ILE A 5 -10.99 -15.14 16.83
CA ILE A 5 -11.65 -14.88 15.56
C ILE A 5 -10.64 -14.90 14.42
N ALA A 6 -9.49 -14.23 14.59
CA ALA A 6 -8.42 -14.20 13.59
C ALA A 6 -7.86 -15.59 13.31
N LEU A 7 -7.50 -16.34 14.36
CA LEU A 7 -6.96 -17.70 14.24
C LEU A 7 -7.99 -18.69 13.66
N ALA A 8 -9.27 -18.56 14.03
CA ALA A 8 -10.33 -19.40 13.51
C ALA A 8 -10.52 -19.19 12.01
N LYS A 9 -10.59 -17.93 11.56
CA LYS A 9 -10.67 -17.58 10.13
C LYS A 9 -9.49 -18.11 9.34
N PHE A 10 -8.27 -17.98 9.89
CA PHE A 10 -7.08 -18.54 9.26
C PHE A 10 -7.14 -20.06 9.14
N SER A 11 -7.56 -20.74 10.21
CA SER A 11 -7.69 -22.20 10.24
C SER A 11 -8.77 -22.71 9.29
N ASP A 12 -9.80 -21.93 9.00
CA ASP A 12 -10.87 -22.28 8.05
C ASP A 12 -10.42 -22.11 6.59
N GLN A 13 -9.55 -21.13 6.33
CA GLN A 13 -9.01 -20.83 4.99
C GLN A 13 -7.80 -21.67 4.58
N SER A 14 -7.22 -22.42 5.52
CA SER A 14 -5.99 -23.20 5.30
C SER A 14 -6.31 -24.64 4.97
N SER A 15 -5.67 -25.18 3.93
CA SER A 15 -5.60 -26.63 3.75
C SER A 15 -4.58 -27.22 4.73
N PHE A 16 -4.88 -28.38 5.27
CA PHE A 16 -3.98 -29.14 6.14
C PHE A 16 -3.46 -30.36 5.40
N GLU A 17 -2.22 -30.78 5.69
CA GLU A 17 -1.57 -31.92 5.03
C GLU A 17 -2.44 -33.18 5.05
N ALA A 18 -2.56 -33.86 3.91
CA ALA A 18 -3.44 -35.02 3.73
C ALA A 18 -3.08 -36.16 4.71
N GLY A 19 -4.10 -36.72 5.38
CA GLY A 19 -3.93 -37.75 6.41
C GLY A 19 -3.89 -37.20 7.84
N ILE A 20 -3.51 -35.92 8.00
CA ILE A 20 -3.78 -35.15 9.21
C ILE A 20 -5.17 -34.55 9.01
N ARG A 21 -6.21 -35.41 9.08
CA ARG A 21 -7.53 -34.92 9.49
C ARG A 21 -7.25 -34.11 10.73
N SER A 22 -7.41 -32.81 10.60
CA SER A 22 -7.04 -31.81 11.57
C SER A 22 -7.22 -32.35 12.99
N VAL A 23 -6.36 -31.96 13.93
CA VAL A 23 -6.56 -32.20 15.38
C VAL A 23 -7.99 -31.79 15.86
N LEU A 24 -8.80 -31.18 15.00
CA LEU A 24 -10.24 -30.99 15.05
C LEU A 24 -11.06 -32.28 14.84
N GLU A 25 -10.87 -33.28 15.69
CA GLU A 25 -12.08 -33.72 16.40
C GLU A 25 -12.33 -32.68 17.50
N PHE A 26 -12.86 -31.52 17.11
CA PHE A 26 -13.59 -30.70 18.06
C PHE A 26 -14.78 -31.54 18.50
N LYS A 27 -14.61 -32.35 19.56
CA LYS A 27 -15.69 -33.15 20.14
C LYS A 27 -16.91 -32.24 20.29
N LYS A 28 -18.07 -32.68 19.80
CA LYS A 28 -19.34 -31.92 19.87
C LYS A 28 -19.49 -31.36 21.30
N GLY A 29 -19.33 -30.05 21.46
CA GLY A 29 -19.13 -29.45 22.78
C GLY A 29 -18.96 -27.94 22.74
N LYS A 30 -18.72 -27.33 23.91
CA LYS A 30 -18.60 -25.86 24.05
C LYS A 30 -17.40 -25.27 23.31
N GLU A 31 -16.33 -26.05 23.12
CA GLU A 31 -15.16 -25.66 22.30
C GLU A 31 -15.54 -25.48 20.83
N PHE A 32 -16.24 -26.46 20.25
CA PHE A 32 -16.74 -26.37 18.87
C PHE A 32 -17.70 -25.20 18.69
N ARG A 33 -18.61 -25.00 19.65
CA ARG A 33 -19.55 -23.87 19.62
C ARG A 33 -18.81 -22.53 19.68
N MET A 34 -17.76 -22.42 20.48
CA MET A 34 -16.93 -21.22 20.56
C MET A 34 -16.17 -20.96 19.26
N TYR A 35 -15.61 -22.00 18.65
CA TYR A 35 -14.95 -21.92 17.34
C TYR A 35 -15.92 -21.47 16.24
N LYS A 36 -17.04 -22.18 16.06
CA LYS A 36 -18.05 -21.87 15.05
C LYS A 36 -18.66 -20.47 15.27
N GLY A 37 -18.99 -20.12 16.51
CA GLY A 37 -19.52 -18.79 16.83
C GLY A 37 -18.50 -17.65 16.61
N SER A 38 -17.21 -17.97 16.60
CA SER A 38 -16.15 -17.01 16.24
C SER A 38 -16.02 -16.84 14.72
N LEU A 39 -16.29 -17.89 13.93
CA LEU A 39 -16.33 -17.83 12.46
C LEU A 39 -17.56 -17.07 11.97
N ASP A 40 -18.73 -17.44 12.48
CA ASP A 40 -20.04 -16.88 12.09
C ASP A 40 -20.24 -15.45 12.63
N SER A 41 -19.23 -14.86 13.27
CA SER A 41 -19.25 -13.54 13.89
C SER A 41 -20.37 -13.35 14.94
N THR A 42 -20.88 -14.44 15.50
CA THR A 42 -21.87 -14.44 16.58
C THR A 42 -21.25 -14.03 17.92
N TYR A 43 -19.97 -14.34 18.12
CA TYR A 43 -19.22 -14.00 19.32
C TYR A 43 -18.19 -12.88 19.04
N THR A 44 -18.68 -11.65 18.93
CA THR A 44 -17.84 -10.47 18.68
C THR A 44 -17.01 -10.06 19.90
N ASP A 45 -17.54 -10.29 21.11
CA ASP A 45 -16.88 -9.97 22.36
C ASP A 45 -17.00 -11.08 23.42
N ASP A 46 -16.08 -11.06 24.39
CA ASP A 46 -15.96 -12.02 25.49
C ASP A 46 -17.23 -12.06 26.36
N VAL A 47 -17.95 -10.93 26.50
CA VAL A 47 -19.22 -10.87 27.25
C VAL A 47 -20.29 -11.75 26.60
N ILE A 48 -20.45 -11.63 25.27
CA ILE A 48 -21.47 -12.36 24.50
C ILE A 48 -21.14 -13.85 24.51
N ALA A 49 -19.87 -14.20 24.28
CA ALA A 49 -19.40 -15.58 24.27
C ALA A 49 -19.58 -16.27 25.64
N ALA A 50 -19.22 -15.60 26.74
CA ALA A 50 -19.33 -16.16 28.08
C ALA A 50 -20.78 -16.40 28.49
N LYS A 51 -21.67 -15.45 28.17
CA LYS A 51 -23.11 -15.57 28.44
C LYS A 51 -23.73 -16.72 27.63
N ALA A 52 -23.41 -16.84 26.35
CA ALA A 52 -23.96 -17.89 25.49
C ALA A 52 -23.44 -19.31 25.84
N LEU A 53 -22.19 -19.45 26.27
CA LEU A 53 -21.56 -20.76 26.50
C LEU A 53 -21.74 -21.28 27.94
N TYR A 54 -21.76 -20.39 28.93
CA TYR A 54 -21.80 -20.75 30.34
C TYR A 54 -22.87 -20.03 31.16
N GLY A 55 -23.63 -19.11 30.57
CA GLY A 55 -24.58 -18.27 31.32
C GLY A 55 -23.88 -17.35 32.33
N ALA A 56 -22.60 -17.05 32.12
CA ALA A 56 -21.74 -16.39 33.09
C ALA A 56 -21.06 -15.15 32.50
N GLY A 57 -20.44 -14.35 33.36
CA GLY A 57 -19.62 -13.21 32.96
C GLY A 57 -18.27 -13.62 32.34
N PRO A 58 -17.58 -12.69 31.66
CA PRO A 58 -16.28 -12.96 31.00
C PRO A 58 -15.16 -13.34 31.98
N ASN A 59 -15.36 -13.07 33.27
CA ASN A 59 -14.40 -13.39 34.33
C ASN A 59 -14.52 -14.81 34.91
N ASP A 60 -15.54 -15.57 34.52
CA ASP A 60 -15.73 -16.97 34.97
C ASP A 60 -14.52 -17.84 34.59
N ALA A 61 -13.99 -18.59 35.57
CA ALA A 61 -12.84 -19.46 35.39
C ALA A 61 -13.05 -20.52 34.29
N ARG A 62 -14.27 -21.04 34.14
CA ARG A 62 -14.63 -22.06 33.13
C ARG A 62 -14.54 -21.49 31.73
N TYR A 63 -15.01 -20.25 31.55
CA TYR A 63 -14.91 -19.54 30.27
C TYR A 63 -13.46 -19.22 29.93
N LYS A 64 -12.68 -18.70 30.90
CA LYS A 64 -11.25 -18.43 30.71
C LYS A 64 -10.46 -19.68 30.31
N MET A 65 -10.72 -20.82 30.97
CA MET A 65 -10.10 -22.10 30.61
C MET A 65 -10.49 -22.58 29.21
N LEU A 66 -11.77 -22.47 28.84
CA LEU A 66 -12.26 -22.82 27.51
C LEU A 66 -11.53 -22.00 26.43
N LYS A 67 -11.48 -20.68 26.63
CA LYS A 67 -10.81 -19.72 25.74
C LYS A 67 -9.33 -20.07 25.58
N LEU A 68 -8.63 -20.32 26.69
CA LEU A 68 -7.22 -20.68 26.68
C LEU A 68 -6.96 -21.99 25.92
N ARG A 69 -7.80 -23.02 26.14
CA ARG A 69 -7.65 -24.31 25.49
C ARG A 69 -7.91 -24.24 23.98
N LEU A 70 -8.96 -23.53 23.57
CA LEU A 70 -9.25 -23.29 22.16
C LEU A 70 -8.09 -22.53 21.50
N LYS A 71 -7.60 -21.47 22.15
CA LYS A 71 -6.43 -20.70 21.69
C LYS A 71 -5.21 -21.62 21.47
N LYS A 72 -4.85 -22.43 22.47
CA LYS A 72 -3.73 -23.39 22.35
C LYS A 72 -3.89 -24.33 21.16
N LYS A 73 -5.07 -24.92 20.97
CA LYS A 73 -5.35 -25.81 19.83
C LYS A 73 -5.20 -25.07 18.49
N LEU A 74 -5.76 -23.87 18.36
CA LEU A 74 -5.66 -23.07 17.13
C LEU A 74 -4.21 -22.70 16.79
N TYR A 75 -3.37 -22.40 17.79
CA TYR A 75 -1.93 -22.21 17.56
C TYR A 75 -1.22 -23.50 17.13
N SER A 76 -1.54 -24.64 17.76
CA SER A 76 -0.99 -25.92 17.37
C SER A 76 -1.34 -26.29 15.92
N ASN A 77 -2.52 -25.89 15.44
CA ASN A 77 -2.92 -26.12 14.04
C ASN A 77 -1.99 -25.44 13.02
N LEU A 78 -1.32 -24.34 13.39
CA LEU A 78 -0.44 -23.61 12.47
C LEU A 78 0.76 -24.45 12.00
N PHE A 79 1.16 -25.47 12.76
CA PHE A 79 2.24 -26.38 12.39
C PHE A 79 1.88 -27.38 11.30
N PHE A 80 0.57 -27.61 11.07
CA PHE A 80 0.06 -28.61 10.13
C PHE A 80 -0.49 -28.01 8.84
N VAL A 81 -0.31 -26.71 8.66
CA VAL A 81 -0.76 -26.00 7.45
C VAL A 81 0.06 -26.47 6.27
N ASP A 82 -0.63 -26.85 5.19
CA ASP A 82 -0.02 -27.12 3.91
C ASP A 82 0.27 -25.78 3.21
N TYR A 83 1.53 -25.37 3.23
CA TYR A 83 1.96 -24.10 2.65
C TYR A 83 1.82 -24.06 1.13
N ASP A 84 1.86 -25.20 0.44
CA ASP A 84 1.76 -25.28 -1.02
C ASP A 84 0.35 -24.92 -1.51
N GLN A 85 -0.65 -25.20 -0.68
CA GLN A 85 -2.05 -24.91 -0.96
C GLN A 85 -2.50 -23.51 -0.52
N LEU A 86 -1.65 -22.77 0.22
CA LEU A 86 -1.96 -21.39 0.60
C LEU A 86 -1.87 -20.46 -0.62
N LYS A 87 -2.84 -19.55 -0.74
CA LYS A 87 -2.84 -18.47 -1.74
C LYS A 87 -1.87 -17.34 -1.38
N ILE A 88 -0.61 -17.67 -1.14
CA ILE A 88 0.48 -16.74 -0.82
C ILE A 88 1.56 -16.78 -1.89
N SER A 89 2.50 -15.84 -1.84
CA SER A 89 3.61 -15.82 -2.81
C SER A 89 4.52 -17.03 -2.62
N ARG A 90 5.08 -17.55 -3.72
CA ARG A 90 6.05 -18.67 -3.70
C ARG A 90 7.27 -18.40 -2.81
N VAL A 91 7.65 -17.13 -2.66
CA VAL A 91 8.74 -16.71 -1.76
C VAL A 91 8.37 -17.03 -0.31
N TYR A 92 7.15 -16.68 0.11
CA TYR A 92 6.69 -16.96 1.47
C TYR A 92 6.47 -18.46 1.71
N GLN A 93 5.99 -19.21 0.70
CA GLN A 93 5.91 -20.68 0.79
C GLN A 93 7.29 -21.28 1.06
N ALA A 94 8.30 -20.91 0.27
CA ALA A 94 9.68 -21.37 0.44
C ALA A 94 10.31 -20.94 1.78
N GLU A 95 9.98 -19.75 2.27
CA GLU A 95 10.43 -19.27 3.58
C GLU A 95 9.83 -20.11 4.71
N PHE A 96 8.51 -20.37 4.68
CA PHE A 96 7.84 -21.20 5.67
C PHE A 96 8.29 -22.66 5.62
N GLU A 97 8.53 -23.22 4.43
CA GLU A 97 9.09 -24.56 4.27
C GLU A 97 10.48 -24.67 4.92
N CYS A 98 11.35 -23.68 4.68
CA CYS A 98 12.65 -23.61 5.35
C CYS A 98 12.51 -23.54 6.88
N ILE A 99 11.59 -22.71 7.39
CA ILE A 99 11.35 -22.57 8.84
C ILE A 99 10.84 -23.90 9.44
N LYS A 100 9.93 -24.60 8.76
CA LYS A 100 9.43 -25.92 9.17
C LYS A 100 10.57 -26.94 9.24
N MET A 101 11.42 -26.98 8.21
CA MET A 101 12.59 -27.87 8.20
C MET A 101 13.59 -27.53 9.30
N LEU A 102 13.86 -26.24 9.56
CA LEU A 102 14.74 -25.80 10.65
C LEU A 102 14.20 -26.23 12.00
N TYR A 103 12.89 -26.09 12.25
CA TYR A 103 12.27 -26.57 13.47
C TYR A 103 12.53 -28.08 13.70
N HIS A 104 12.32 -28.91 12.66
CA HIS A 104 12.61 -30.34 12.75
C HIS A 104 14.12 -30.61 12.96
N ALA A 105 14.99 -29.87 12.27
CA ALA A 105 16.43 -30.03 12.40
C ALA A 105 16.93 -29.69 13.82
N HIS A 106 16.42 -28.60 14.41
CA HIS A 106 16.70 -28.24 15.81
C HIS A 106 16.20 -29.30 16.78
N PHE A 107 14.99 -29.83 16.58
CA PHE A 107 14.45 -30.90 17.41
C PHE A 107 15.31 -32.17 17.34
N LEU A 108 15.64 -32.63 16.13
CA LEU A 108 16.46 -33.83 15.90
C LEU A 108 17.90 -33.66 16.40
N SER A 109 18.45 -32.46 16.31
CA SER A 109 19.78 -32.14 16.88
C SER A 109 19.81 -32.37 18.39
N ARG A 110 18.72 -32.06 19.12
CA ARG A 110 18.61 -32.34 20.56
C ARG A 110 18.43 -33.82 20.88
N GLN A 111 17.97 -34.62 19.92
CA GLN A 111 17.90 -36.07 20.03
C GLN A 111 19.16 -36.78 19.52
N TYR A 112 20.22 -36.03 19.17
CA TYR A 112 21.48 -36.55 18.61
C TYR A 112 21.32 -37.32 17.28
N GLU A 113 20.24 -37.08 16.53
CA GLU A 113 20.02 -37.67 15.19
C GLU A 113 20.77 -36.89 14.09
N LEU A 114 22.10 -36.81 14.21
CA LEU A 114 22.96 -35.89 13.45
C LEU A 114 22.89 -36.09 11.93
N HIS A 115 22.77 -37.32 11.45
CA HIS A 115 22.65 -37.61 10.02
C HIS A 115 21.38 -36.99 9.41
N LEU A 116 20.25 -37.06 10.10
CA LEU A 116 19.00 -36.45 9.64
C LEU A 116 19.07 -34.92 9.67
N VAL A 117 19.75 -34.35 10.68
CA VAL A 117 20.00 -32.91 10.75
C VAL A 117 20.79 -32.43 9.54
N LEU A 118 21.87 -33.12 9.16
CA LEU A 118 22.68 -32.78 7.98
C LEU A 118 21.86 -32.86 6.68
N GLN A 119 21.01 -33.87 6.54
CA GLN A 119 20.11 -33.99 5.37
C GLN A 119 19.13 -32.81 5.28
N LEU A 120 18.52 -32.42 6.40
CA LEU A 120 17.62 -31.28 6.46
C LEU A 120 18.37 -29.96 6.19
N ALA A 121 19.53 -29.75 6.81
CA ALA A 121 20.34 -28.56 6.60
C ALA A 121 20.74 -28.37 5.14
N SER A 122 21.11 -29.46 4.44
CA SER A 122 21.41 -29.43 3.00
C SER A 122 20.19 -29.00 2.17
N LYS A 123 19.01 -29.55 2.46
CA LYS A 123 17.75 -29.15 1.78
C LYS A 123 17.43 -27.68 2.04
N ILE A 124 17.55 -27.21 3.28
CA ILE A 124 17.36 -25.81 3.67
C ILE A 124 18.33 -24.92 2.90
N LYS A 125 19.63 -25.24 2.87
CA LYS A 125 20.64 -24.43 2.17
C LYS A 125 20.37 -24.30 0.68
N ARG A 126 19.90 -25.38 0.03
CA ARG A 126 19.51 -25.34 -1.38
C ARG A 126 18.32 -24.41 -1.61
N LEU A 127 17.26 -24.53 -0.81
CA LEU A 127 16.06 -23.73 -0.96
C LEU A 127 16.31 -22.26 -0.56
N ALA A 128 16.89 -22.03 0.62
CA ALA A 128 17.26 -20.71 1.12
C ALA A 128 18.29 -20.00 0.23
N GLY A 129 19.22 -20.75 -0.39
CA GLY A 129 20.19 -20.20 -1.34
C GLY A 129 19.53 -19.65 -2.60
N LYS A 130 18.55 -20.36 -3.17
CA LYS A 130 17.77 -19.91 -4.34
C LYS A 130 17.09 -18.55 -4.11
N TYR A 131 16.63 -18.29 -2.90
CA TYR A 131 15.95 -17.05 -2.51
C TYR A 131 16.84 -16.08 -1.71
N GLU A 132 18.13 -16.38 -1.50
CA GLU A 132 19.02 -15.56 -0.66
C GLU A 132 18.48 -15.27 0.76
N PHE A 133 17.89 -16.28 1.41
CA PHE A 133 17.46 -16.17 2.81
C PHE A 133 18.66 -16.29 3.77
N ILE A 134 19.48 -15.24 3.85
CA ILE A 134 20.75 -15.23 4.60
C ILE A 134 20.57 -15.68 6.06
N SER A 135 19.50 -15.26 6.75
CA SER A 135 19.24 -15.70 8.14
C SER A 135 19.06 -17.23 8.25
N LEU A 136 18.35 -17.84 7.30
CA LEU A 136 18.06 -19.28 7.32
C LEU A 136 19.30 -20.09 6.88
N LEU A 137 20.12 -19.51 5.99
CA LEU A 137 21.42 -20.07 5.62
C LEU A 137 22.38 -20.09 6.81
N ILE A 138 22.41 -19.03 7.62
CA ILE A 138 23.21 -18.98 8.85
C ILE A 138 22.79 -20.10 9.80
N ASP A 139 21.50 -20.19 10.13
CA ASP A 139 20.96 -21.20 11.06
C ASP A 139 21.26 -22.64 10.59
N ALA A 140 21.02 -22.92 9.30
CA ALA A 140 21.35 -24.22 8.73
C ALA A 140 22.87 -24.53 8.76
N THR A 141 23.72 -23.53 8.56
CA THR A 141 25.19 -23.70 8.61
C THR A 141 25.68 -23.89 10.05
N GLU A 142 25.05 -23.25 11.04
CA GLU A 142 25.32 -23.48 12.46
C GLU A 142 24.95 -24.91 12.89
N LEU A 143 23.81 -25.43 12.42
CA LEU A 143 23.42 -26.82 12.63
C LEU A 143 24.44 -27.82 12.02
N GLU A 144 24.91 -27.55 10.80
CA GLU A 144 25.97 -28.35 10.16
C GLU A 144 27.26 -28.33 10.98
N LEU A 145 27.69 -27.15 11.45
CA LEU A 145 28.89 -27.00 12.27
C LEU A 145 28.83 -27.82 13.55
N ASN A 146 27.69 -27.79 14.25
CA ASN A 146 27.48 -28.59 15.44
C ASN A 146 27.57 -30.09 15.11
N CYS A 147 26.93 -30.54 14.04
CA CYS A 147 26.99 -31.94 13.63
C CYS A 147 28.42 -32.39 13.25
N TYR A 148 29.19 -31.54 12.56
CA TYR A 148 30.56 -31.87 12.18
C TYR A 148 31.52 -31.84 13.37
N ALA A 149 31.28 -30.97 14.36
CA ALA A 149 32.05 -30.94 15.59
C ALA A 149 31.85 -32.23 16.40
N GLU A 150 30.60 -32.65 16.60
CA GLU A 150 30.26 -33.89 17.32
C GLU A 150 30.81 -35.14 16.61
N ASN A 151 30.78 -35.17 15.27
CA ASN A 151 31.31 -36.28 14.48
C ASN A 151 32.83 -36.23 14.26
N GLY A 152 33.53 -35.20 14.75
CA GLY A 152 34.97 -35.02 14.52
C GLY A 152 35.39 -34.76 13.07
N ASN A 153 34.47 -34.37 12.18
CA ASN A 153 34.75 -34.11 10.77
C ASN A 153 35.38 -32.72 10.56
N PHE A 154 36.69 -32.63 10.82
CA PHE A 154 37.43 -31.37 10.81
C PHE A 154 37.41 -30.62 9.47
N LYS A 155 37.42 -31.36 8.35
CA LYS A 155 37.44 -30.76 7.00
C LYS A 155 36.14 -30.00 6.72
N GLU A 156 35.00 -30.68 6.90
CA GLU A 156 33.69 -30.07 6.65
C GLU A 156 33.34 -29.00 7.68
N PHE A 157 33.80 -29.17 8.94
CA PHE A 157 33.72 -28.12 9.95
C PHE A 157 34.44 -26.83 9.51
N LYS A 158 35.69 -26.93 9.04
CA LYS A 158 36.46 -25.76 8.61
C LYS A 158 35.83 -25.06 7.41
N ASN A 159 35.29 -25.83 6.45
CA ASN A 159 34.58 -25.29 5.29
C ASN A 159 33.31 -24.55 5.71
N SER A 160 32.48 -25.19 6.55
CA SER A 160 31.22 -24.61 7.04
C SER A 160 31.47 -23.36 7.88
N ARG A 161 32.57 -23.32 8.66
CA ARG A 161 32.94 -22.15 9.47
C ARG A 161 33.28 -20.94 8.60
N LYS A 162 34.07 -21.13 7.53
CA LYS A 162 34.37 -20.06 6.57
C LYS A 162 33.09 -19.55 5.90
N SER A 163 32.18 -20.46 5.52
CA SER A 163 30.89 -20.10 4.96
C SER A 163 30.05 -19.27 5.94
N LEU A 164 30.00 -19.68 7.21
CA LEU A 164 29.29 -18.96 8.27
C LEU A 164 29.86 -17.55 8.47
N GLU A 165 31.19 -17.40 8.55
CA GLU A 165 31.84 -16.09 8.69
C GLU A 165 31.50 -15.14 7.54
N ALA A 166 31.46 -15.64 6.29
CA ALA A 166 31.06 -14.87 5.13
C ALA A 166 29.57 -14.46 5.20
N LEU A 167 28.67 -15.38 5.56
CA LEU A 167 27.25 -15.12 5.70
C LEU A 167 26.95 -14.10 6.81
N LEU A 168 27.61 -14.21 7.96
CA LEU A 168 27.47 -13.27 9.08
C LEU A 168 27.91 -11.85 8.69
N LYS A 169 28.96 -11.71 7.88
CA LYS A 169 29.42 -10.42 7.36
C LYS A 169 28.36 -9.78 6.45
N ILE A 170 27.79 -10.56 5.53
CA ILE A 170 26.68 -10.09 4.67
C ILE A 170 25.50 -9.68 5.55
N LYS A 171 25.14 -10.52 6.54
CA LYS A 171 24.01 -10.28 7.43
C LYS A 171 24.15 -9.00 8.24
N TYR A 172 25.37 -8.67 8.68
CA TYR A 172 25.66 -7.42 9.36
C TYR A 172 25.29 -6.21 8.47
N TYR A 173 25.73 -6.20 7.21
CA TYR A 173 25.40 -5.12 6.27
C TYR A 173 23.90 -5.08 5.95
N GLU A 174 23.25 -6.22 5.77
CA GLU A 174 21.80 -6.28 5.60
C GLU A 174 21.06 -5.66 6.79
N ARG A 175 21.50 -5.97 8.01
CA ARG A 175 20.84 -5.46 9.22
C ARG A 175 21.00 -3.96 9.35
N GLU A 176 22.19 -3.43 9.05
CA GLU A 176 22.43 -1.99 9.00
C GLU A 176 21.53 -1.32 7.95
N ALA A 177 21.46 -1.88 6.73
CA ALA A 177 20.62 -1.37 5.66
C ALA A 177 19.13 -1.38 6.01
N GLN A 178 18.63 -2.49 6.56
CA GLN A 178 17.24 -2.59 7.02
C GLN A 178 16.93 -1.56 8.11
N THR A 179 17.86 -1.32 9.04
CA THR A 179 17.69 -0.34 10.12
C THR A 179 17.58 1.08 9.56
N LEU A 180 18.44 1.43 8.59
CA LEU A 180 18.38 2.72 7.90
C LEU A 180 17.06 2.88 7.14
N TYR A 181 16.64 1.88 6.35
CA TYR A 181 15.36 1.90 5.64
C TYR A 181 14.17 2.07 6.60
N GLN A 182 14.15 1.31 7.70
CA GLN A 182 13.10 1.42 8.72
C GLN A 182 13.05 2.83 9.33
N SER A 183 14.22 3.43 9.62
CA SER A 183 14.29 4.80 10.12
C SER A 183 13.76 5.83 9.12
N ILE A 184 14.09 5.70 7.83
CA ILE A 184 13.60 6.58 6.76
C ILE A 184 12.07 6.43 6.62
N LYS A 185 11.57 5.19 6.64
CA LYS A 185 10.13 4.90 6.57
C LYS A 185 9.36 5.49 7.76
N LEU A 186 9.93 5.43 8.97
CA LEU A 186 9.34 6.07 10.14
C LEU A 186 9.33 7.59 9.99
N ASP A 187 10.43 8.17 9.52
CA ASP A 187 10.52 9.60 9.28
C ASP A 187 9.51 10.08 8.23
N ALA A 188 9.31 9.32 7.15
CA ALA A 188 8.34 9.61 6.10
C ALA A 188 6.87 9.59 6.57
N LYS A 189 6.58 8.91 7.69
CA LYS A 189 5.25 8.87 8.32
C LYS A 189 5.01 9.96 9.36
N LYS A 190 6.05 10.73 9.74
CA LYS A 190 5.90 11.84 10.70
C LYS A 190 5.09 12.98 10.09
N ALA A 191 4.62 13.88 10.95
CA ALA A 191 3.91 15.09 10.53
C ALA A 191 4.74 15.91 9.52
N ILE A 192 4.05 16.55 8.58
CA ILE A 192 4.61 17.31 7.44
C ILE A 192 5.80 18.20 7.84
N LYS A 193 5.65 18.98 8.92
CA LYS A 193 6.71 19.90 9.41
C LYS A 193 8.01 19.18 9.75
N LEU A 194 7.91 17.99 10.35
CA LEU A 194 9.06 17.21 10.81
C LEU A 194 9.74 16.49 9.64
N ARG A 195 8.96 16.05 8.65
CA ARG A 195 9.50 15.49 7.39
C ARG A 195 10.43 16.48 6.70
N ARG A 196 10.04 17.75 6.60
CA ARG A 196 10.84 18.83 5.98
C ARG A 196 12.21 18.97 6.63
N THR A 197 12.27 18.98 7.97
CA THR A 197 13.53 19.13 8.70
C THR A 197 14.47 17.93 8.56
N GLN A 198 13.92 16.75 8.23
CA GLN A 198 14.69 15.51 8.15
C GLN A 198 15.20 15.18 6.74
N LEU A 199 14.79 15.92 5.70
CA LEU A 199 15.15 15.62 4.30
C LEU A 199 16.67 15.52 4.08
N LEU A 200 17.45 16.46 4.64
CA LEU A 200 18.92 16.43 4.56
C LEU A 200 19.52 15.17 5.21
N ASN A 201 18.96 14.76 6.35
CA ASN A 201 19.38 13.56 7.07
C ASN A 201 18.95 12.27 6.35
N ILE A 202 17.87 12.30 5.54
CA ILE A 202 17.48 11.16 4.70
C ILE A 202 18.51 10.98 3.57
N ASN A 203 18.94 12.06 2.92
CA ASN A 203 19.90 11.98 1.82
C ASN A 203 21.23 11.31 2.24
N GLN A 204 21.80 11.72 3.38
CA GLN A 204 23.03 11.09 3.91
C GLN A 204 22.86 9.60 4.23
N ARG A 205 21.66 9.19 4.70
CA ARG A 205 21.35 7.78 4.95
C ARG A 205 21.19 6.99 3.64
N LEU A 206 20.72 7.61 2.57
CA LEU A 206 20.67 6.99 1.25
C LEU A 206 22.08 6.73 0.69
N ASP A 207 22.98 7.69 0.80
CA ASP A 207 24.38 7.49 0.39
C ASP A 207 25.02 6.33 1.15
N ARG A 208 24.72 6.21 2.45
CA ARG A 208 25.16 5.07 3.26
C ARG A 208 24.52 3.76 2.80
N LEU A 209 23.23 3.75 2.49
CA LEU A 209 22.51 2.58 1.97
C LEU A 209 23.10 2.09 0.64
N GLN A 210 23.42 3.01 -0.27
CA GLN A 210 24.06 2.65 -1.54
C GLN A 210 25.40 1.96 -1.31
N LYS A 211 26.25 2.51 -0.42
CA LYS A 211 27.54 1.90 -0.04
C LYS A 211 27.36 0.52 0.61
N LEU A 212 26.33 0.34 1.43
CA LEU A 212 26.02 -0.96 2.06
C LEU A 212 25.56 -1.99 1.02
N TYR A 213 24.72 -1.58 0.07
CA TYR A 213 24.31 -2.44 -1.03
C TYR A 213 25.52 -2.91 -1.86
N THR A 214 26.42 -2.01 -2.24
CA THR A 214 27.65 -2.39 -2.98
C THR A 214 28.53 -3.36 -2.20
N LYS A 215 28.59 -3.25 -0.86
CA LYS A 215 29.40 -4.12 0.00
C LYS A 215 28.75 -5.49 0.25
N ALA A 216 27.44 -5.53 0.44
CA ALA A 216 26.72 -6.76 0.76
C ALA A 216 26.43 -7.59 -0.49
N GLY A 217 26.07 -6.93 -1.60
CA GLY A 217 25.68 -7.60 -2.84
C GLY A 217 24.44 -8.48 -2.71
N SER A 218 23.62 -8.32 -1.66
CA SER A 218 22.46 -9.18 -1.40
C SER A 218 21.15 -8.51 -1.78
N PHE A 219 20.12 -9.31 -2.07
CA PHE A 219 18.78 -8.80 -2.37
C PHE A 219 18.21 -7.90 -1.26
N GLU A 220 18.41 -8.24 0.01
CA GLU A 220 17.83 -7.48 1.12
C GLU A 220 18.43 -6.08 1.25
N SER A 221 19.74 -5.95 1.00
CA SER A 221 20.44 -4.66 0.97
C SER A 221 19.98 -3.81 -0.22
N PHE A 222 19.83 -4.41 -1.41
CA PHE A 222 19.24 -3.77 -2.59
C PHE A 222 17.81 -3.27 -2.31
N ASN A 223 16.94 -4.15 -1.80
CA ASN A 223 15.53 -3.84 -1.54
C ASN A 223 15.38 -2.71 -0.50
N SER A 224 16.27 -2.65 0.49
CA SER A 224 16.33 -1.56 1.47
C SER A 224 16.72 -0.23 0.82
N TYR A 225 17.77 -0.23 -0.02
CA TYR A 225 18.19 0.95 -0.78
C TYR A 225 17.09 1.42 -1.74
N TYR A 226 16.60 0.53 -2.61
CA TYR A 226 15.60 0.81 -3.62
C TYR A 226 14.32 1.42 -3.02
N LYS A 227 13.75 0.82 -1.97
CA LYS A 227 12.55 1.36 -1.32
C LYS A 227 12.81 2.67 -0.59
N ALA A 228 13.99 2.85 0.00
CA ALA A 228 14.34 4.12 0.63
C ALA A 228 14.48 5.23 -0.42
N SER A 229 15.06 4.93 -1.58
CA SER A 229 15.21 5.86 -2.70
C SER A 229 13.86 6.28 -3.26
N ILE A 230 12.88 5.36 -3.38
CA ILE A 230 11.50 5.71 -3.77
C ILE A 230 10.91 6.71 -2.76
N ILE A 231 10.90 6.37 -1.48
CA ILE A 231 10.35 7.23 -0.41
C ILE A 231 10.97 8.63 -0.45
N TYR A 232 12.29 8.72 -0.60
CA TYR A 232 12.97 10.02 -0.66
C TYR A 232 12.56 10.83 -1.89
N ASN A 233 12.52 10.22 -3.06
CA ASN A 233 12.12 10.91 -4.28
C ASN A 233 10.64 11.31 -4.27
N GLU A 234 9.75 10.51 -3.66
CA GLU A 234 8.35 10.88 -3.41
C GLU A 234 8.25 12.14 -2.53
N LEU A 235 9.03 12.18 -1.44
CA LEU A 235 9.07 13.32 -0.53
C LEU A 235 9.62 14.58 -1.22
N MET A 236 10.62 14.43 -2.08
CA MET A 236 11.21 15.52 -2.86
C MET A 236 10.34 15.94 -4.06
N GLY A 237 9.38 15.10 -4.47
CA GLY A 237 8.59 15.29 -5.68
C GLY A 237 9.34 15.01 -6.99
N ASN A 238 10.47 14.30 -6.93
CA ASN A 238 11.26 13.92 -8.12
C ASN A 238 10.76 12.58 -8.67
N PHE A 239 9.59 12.61 -9.31
CA PHE A 239 8.94 11.40 -9.83
C PHE A 239 9.65 10.86 -11.07
N GLU A 240 10.36 11.69 -11.83
CA GLU A 240 11.22 11.25 -12.94
C GLU A 240 12.30 10.29 -12.47
N ALA A 241 12.96 10.56 -11.35
CA ALA A 241 13.94 9.65 -10.77
C ALA A 241 13.31 8.32 -10.34
N ILE A 242 12.04 8.31 -9.89
CA ILE A 242 11.33 7.06 -9.56
C ILE A 242 11.07 6.25 -10.83
N VAL A 243 10.71 6.89 -11.94
CA VAL A 243 10.57 6.21 -13.24
C VAL A 243 11.89 5.55 -13.65
N GLU A 244 13.02 6.25 -13.52
CA GLU A 244 14.33 5.69 -13.83
C GLU A 244 14.70 4.51 -12.91
N LEU A 245 14.49 4.67 -11.59
CA LEU A 245 14.76 3.63 -10.60
C LEU A 245 13.93 2.36 -10.82
N THR A 246 12.66 2.50 -11.18
CA THR A 246 11.75 1.37 -11.39
C THR A 246 12.06 0.62 -12.69
N ILE A 247 12.45 1.33 -13.75
CA ILE A 247 12.93 0.72 -15.00
C ILE A 247 14.27 -0.01 -14.79
N ASP A 248 15.23 0.63 -14.11
CA ASP A 248 16.53 0.03 -13.79
C ASP A 248 16.38 -1.23 -12.90
N ALA A 249 15.47 -1.19 -11.92
CA ALA A 249 15.21 -2.35 -11.07
C ALA A 249 14.63 -3.54 -11.84
N GLU A 250 13.67 -3.30 -12.75
CA GLU A 250 13.12 -4.37 -13.60
C GLU A 250 14.20 -4.96 -14.51
N LYS A 251 15.05 -4.10 -15.10
CA LYS A 251 16.18 -4.53 -15.92
C LYS A 251 17.17 -5.39 -15.13
N LYS A 252 17.57 -4.96 -13.93
CA LYS A 252 18.45 -5.74 -13.05
C LYS A 252 17.83 -7.07 -12.65
N ALA A 253 16.52 -7.14 -12.44
CA ALA A 253 15.84 -8.40 -12.16
C ALA A 253 15.87 -9.35 -13.37
N ALA A 254 15.64 -8.82 -14.57
CA ALA A 254 15.66 -9.59 -15.82
C ALA A 254 17.07 -10.09 -16.18
N GLU A 255 18.10 -9.27 -15.95
CA GLU A 255 19.51 -9.62 -16.20
C GLU A 255 20.14 -10.49 -15.10
N GLY A 256 19.41 -10.78 -14.02
CA GLY A 256 19.91 -11.56 -12.88
C GLY A 256 20.86 -10.79 -11.96
N GLY A 257 20.96 -9.47 -12.09
CA GLY A 257 21.72 -8.59 -11.19
C GLY A 257 21.10 -8.46 -9.78
N ILE A 258 19.83 -8.84 -9.62
CA ILE A 258 19.15 -9.03 -8.34
C ILE A 258 18.31 -10.31 -8.37
N ASN A 259 17.97 -10.84 -7.20
CA ASN A 259 17.14 -12.04 -7.09
C ASN A 259 15.72 -11.81 -7.64
N SER A 260 15.46 -12.27 -8.87
CA SER A 260 14.18 -12.12 -9.55
C SER A 260 13.03 -12.84 -8.83
N ASN A 261 13.31 -13.94 -8.13
CA ASN A 261 12.29 -14.66 -7.36
C ASN A 261 11.78 -13.83 -6.18
N ARG A 262 12.62 -13.00 -5.57
CA ARG A 262 12.24 -12.12 -4.45
C ARG A 262 11.77 -10.74 -4.88
N PHE A 263 12.11 -10.31 -6.09
CA PHE A 263 11.74 -8.99 -6.60
C PHE A 263 10.21 -8.88 -6.73
N ASN A 264 9.63 -7.87 -6.06
CA ASN A 264 8.20 -7.65 -6.11
C ASN A 264 7.83 -6.84 -7.35
N SER A 265 7.66 -7.53 -8.48
CA SER A 265 7.30 -6.93 -9.76
C SER A 265 5.96 -6.16 -9.70
N ALA A 266 4.96 -6.66 -8.95
CA ALA A 266 3.68 -5.96 -8.79
C ALA A 266 3.85 -4.60 -8.10
N PHE A 267 4.68 -4.53 -7.06
CA PHE A 267 5.05 -3.26 -6.42
C PHE A 267 5.79 -2.34 -7.40
N ASN A 268 6.80 -2.85 -8.12
CA ASN A 268 7.56 -2.04 -9.09
C ASN A 268 6.66 -1.44 -10.18
N LYS A 269 5.75 -2.26 -10.74
CA LYS A 269 4.77 -1.84 -11.76
C LYS A 269 3.82 -0.78 -11.24
N PHE A 270 3.35 -0.92 -10.01
CA PHE A 270 2.52 0.09 -9.35
C PHE A 270 3.27 1.43 -9.23
N GLU A 271 4.51 1.40 -8.71
CA GLU A 271 5.35 2.60 -8.54
C GLU A 271 5.71 3.26 -9.87
N LEU A 272 5.94 2.47 -10.93
CA LEU A 272 6.19 3.01 -12.27
C LEU A 272 4.98 3.78 -12.80
N VAL A 273 3.77 3.21 -12.71
CA VAL A 273 2.54 3.86 -13.19
C VAL A 273 2.22 5.09 -12.34
N TYR A 274 2.37 4.99 -11.02
CA TYR A 274 2.19 6.10 -10.09
C TYR A 274 3.14 7.27 -10.39
N SER A 275 4.43 6.99 -10.56
CA SER A 275 5.43 8.02 -10.86
C SER A 275 5.21 8.67 -12.24
N HIS A 276 4.73 7.93 -13.24
CA HIS A 276 4.32 8.51 -14.53
C HIS A 276 3.16 9.51 -14.41
N LEU A 277 2.15 9.18 -13.61
CA LEU A 277 1.04 10.09 -13.31
C LEU A 277 1.59 11.39 -12.68
N ARG A 278 2.47 11.26 -11.70
CA ARG A 278 3.00 12.39 -10.94
C ARG A 278 4.04 13.22 -11.68
N ALA A 279 4.80 12.61 -12.57
CA ALA A 279 5.71 13.30 -13.51
C ALA A 279 4.97 13.90 -14.73
N LYS A 280 3.62 13.80 -14.79
CA LYS A 280 2.79 14.20 -15.94
C LYS A 280 3.23 13.57 -17.28
N LYS A 281 3.85 12.38 -17.24
CA LYS A 281 4.20 11.57 -18.41
C LYS A 281 3.03 10.66 -18.78
N LEU A 282 1.93 11.30 -19.20
CA LEU A 282 0.62 10.65 -19.21
C LEU A 282 0.48 9.52 -20.25
N GLU A 283 0.93 9.76 -21.49
CA GLU A 283 0.79 8.78 -22.57
C GLU A 283 1.58 7.49 -22.31
N SER A 284 2.85 7.61 -21.89
CA SER A 284 3.64 6.43 -21.51
C SER A 284 3.08 5.77 -20.25
N GLY A 285 2.58 6.54 -19.28
CA GLY A 285 1.88 6.02 -18.11
C GLY A 285 0.67 5.17 -18.46
N ILE A 286 -0.18 5.63 -19.39
CA ILE A 286 -1.35 4.88 -19.89
C ILE A 286 -0.92 3.57 -20.55
N LYS A 287 0.14 3.61 -21.37
CA LYS A 287 0.68 2.41 -22.02
C LYS A 287 1.10 1.36 -20.98
N TYR A 288 1.96 1.73 -20.03
CA TYR A 288 2.38 0.83 -18.96
C TYR A 288 1.21 0.34 -18.10
N ALA A 289 0.27 1.22 -17.78
CA ALA A 289 -0.90 0.87 -16.98
C ALA A 289 -1.77 -0.19 -17.67
N SER A 290 -1.98 -0.04 -18.98
CA SER A 290 -2.73 -1.01 -19.78
C SER A 290 -2.02 -2.37 -19.86
N GLU A 291 -0.70 -2.38 -20.08
CA GLU A 291 0.10 -3.60 -20.20
C GLU A 291 0.18 -4.38 -18.89
N TYR A 292 0.24 -3.68 -17.76
CA TYR A 292 0.44 -4.30 -16.45
C TYR A 292 -0.83 -4.66 -15.70
N LEU A 293 -2.01 -4.26 -16.21
CA LEU A 293 -3.29 -4.48 -15.54
C LEU A 293 -3.55 -5.96 -15.24
N ASP A 294 -3.24 -6.85 -16.17
CA ASP A 294 -3.45 -8.30 -16.04
C ASP A 294 -2.54 -8.95 -14.99
N GLY A 295 -1.49 -8.25 -14.56
CA GLY A 295 -0.61 -8.67 -13.47
C GLY A 295 -1.24 -8.53 -12.08
N PHE A 296 -2.40 -7.88 -11.97
CA PHE A 296 -3.10 -7.66 -10.70
C PHE A 296 -4.40 -8.47 -10.67
N THR A 297 -4.57 -9.28 -9.61
CA THR A 297 -5.81 -10.04 -9.41
C THR A 297 -6.98 -9.09 -9.19
N GLU A 298 -7.99 -9.17 -10.06
CA GLU A 298 -9.18 -8.31 -10.00
C GLU A 298 -9.86 -8.30 -8.64
N TYR A 299 -10.47 -7.16 -8.30
CA TYR A 299 -11.22 -6.94 -7.06
C TYR A 299 -10.43 -7.11 -5.76
N THR A 300 -9.10 -7.22 -5.84
CA THR A 300 -8.22 -7.14 -4.67
C THR A 300 -7.88 -5.68 -4.34
N PRO A 301 -7.54 -5.36 -3.07
CA PRO A 301 -7.13 -4.00 -2.70
C PRO A 301 -6.00 -3.42 -3.56
N ASN A 302 -5.03 -4.26 -3.95
CA ASN A 302 -3.92 -3.86 -4.80
C ASN A 302 -4.38 -3.51 -6.22
N TRP A 303 -5.32 -4.28 -6.78
CA TRP A 303 -5.91 -3.99 -8.09
C TRP A 303 -6.68 -2.67 -8.08
N TYR A 304 -7.49 -2.39 -7.05
CA TYR A 304 -8.16 -1.08 -6.96
C TYR A 304 -7.18 0.08 -6.83
N ALA A 305 -6.10 -0.08 -6.06
CA ALA A 305 -5.07 0.95 -5.95
C ALA A 305 -4.36 1.20 -7.29
N PHE A 306 -4.05 0.13 -8.03
CA PHE A 306 -3.47 0.25 -9.37
C PHE A 306 -4.43 0.91 -10.36
N LEU A 307 -5.70 0.49 -10.35
CA LEU A 307 -6.74 1.01 -11.24
C LEU A 307 -7.03 2.49 -10.99
N GLU A 308 -6.88 2.97 -9.75
CA GLU A 308 -6.97 4.39 -9.41
C GLU A 308 -5.93 5.22 -10.17
N ASN A 309 -4.65 4.80 -10.15
CA ASN A 309 -3.61 5.50 -10.92
C ASN A 309 -3.90 5.47 -12.43
N TYR A 310 -4.39 4.34 -12.93
CA TYR A 310 -4.74 4.20 -14.34
C TYR A 310 -5.91 5.10 -14.75
N PHE A 311 -6.96 5.15 -13.93
CA PHE A 311 -8.11 6.03 -14.12
C PHE A 311 -7.67 7.51 -14.11
N LEU A 312 -6.83 7.91 -13.15
CA LEU A 312 -6.33 9.28 -13.08
C LEU A 312 -5.48 9.64 -14.30
N LEU A 313 -4.62 8.73 -14.79
CA LEU A 313 -3.87 8.92 -16.04
C LEU A 313 -4.81 9.16 -17.23
N ALA A 314 -5.88 8.37 -17.36
CA ALA A 314 -6.87 8.54 -18.42
C ALA A 314 -7.58 9.90 -18.33
N LEU A 315 -7.98 10.30 -17.11
CA LEU A 315 -8.65 11.56 -16.85
C LEU A 315 -7.75 12.77 -17.12
N HIS A 316 -6.49 12.70 -16.68
CA HIS A 316 -5.48 13.74 -16.93
C HIS A 316 -5.17 13.88 -18.43
N SER A 317 -5.24 12.78 -19.19
CA SER A 317 -5.05 12.77 -20.65
C SER A 317 -6.30 13.11 -21.45
N LYS A 318 -7.41 13.48 -20.80
CA LYS A 318 -8.72 13.72 -21.44
C LYS A 318 -9.27 12.51 -22.22
N LYS A 319 -8.81 11.29 -21.94
CA LYS A 319 -9.31 10.04 -22.56
C LYS A 319 -10.55 9.57 -21.81
N TYR A 320 -11.65 10.32 -21.94
CA TYR A 320 -12.86 10.11 -21.15
C TYR A 320 -13.56 8.78 -21.39
N GLU A 321 -13.49 8.24 -22.61
CA GLU A 321 -14.02 6.91 -22.91
C GLU A 321 -13.29 5.83 -22.09
N LEU A 322 -11.95 5.89 -22.08
CA LEU A 322 -11.14 5.01 -21.24
C LEU A 322 -11.47 5.21 -19.75
N ALA A 323 -11.53 6.46 -19.28
CA ALA A 323 -11.90 6.74 -17.89
C ALA A 323 -13.29 6.15 -17.52
N SER A 324 -14.26 6.22 -18.43
CA SER A 324 -15.60 5.62 -18.30
C SER A 324 -15.52 4.10 -18.14
N THR A 325 -14.74 3.42 -18.97
CA THR A 325 -14.58 1.96 -18.86
C THR A 325 -13.95 1.56 -17.52
N LEU A 326 -12.91 2.26 -17.09
CA LEU A 326 -12.18 1.96 -15.85
C LEU A 326 -13.04 2.20 -14.61
N ILE A 327 -13.77 3.32 -14.56
CA ILE A 327 -14.59 3.64 -13.39
C ILE A 327 -15.80 2.71 -13.27
N ASN A 328 -16.44 2.35 -14.39
CA ASN A 328 -17.50 1.35 -14.38
C ASN A 328 -16.97 -0.01 -13.92
N ARG A 329 -15.80 -0.44 -14.41
CA ARG A 329 -15.16 -1.69 -13.97
C ARG A 329 -14.87 -1.70 -12.46
N ALA A 330 -14.48 -0.56 -11.88
CA ALA A 330 -14.27 -0.43 -10.44
C ALA A 330 -15.58 -0.52 -9.64
N LEU A 331 -16.60 0.26 -10.04
CA LEU A 331 -17.82 0.49 -9.26
C LEU A 331 -18.90 -0.59 -9.41
N VAL A 332 -18.94 -1.32 -10.53
CA VAL A 332 -19.94 -2.38 -10.79
C VAL A 332 -19.81 -3.55 -9.78
N SER A 333 -18.62 -3.77 -9.25
CA SER A 333 -18.36 -4.91 -8.38
C SER A 333 -18.88 -4.73 -6.95
N SER A 334 -19.60 -5.72 -6.43
CA SER A 334 -20.03 -5.75 -5.02
C SER A 334 -18.85 -5.72 -4.04
N THR A 335 -17.65 -6.08 -4.51
CA THR A 335 -16.42 -6.13 -3.72
C THR A 335 -15.93 -4.75 -3.27
N ILE A 336 -16.35 -3.66 -3.93
CA ILE A 336 -15.98 -2.31 -3.51
C ILE A 336 -16.41 -2.00 -2.06
N SER A 337 -17.52 -2.60 -1.61
CA SER A 337 -18.02 -2.52 -0.23
C SER A 337 -17.03 -3.05 0.81
N LYS A 338 -16.14 -3.98 0.41
CA LYS A 338 -15.10 -4.57 1.26
C LYS A 338 -13.87 -3.68 1.41
N LEU A 339 -13.76 -2.61 0.62
CA LEU A 339 -12.66 -1.67 0.74
C LEU A 339 -12.77 -0.82 2.01
N PRO A 340 -11.62 -0.35 2.55
CA PRO A 340 -11.61 0.64 3.61
C PRO A 340 -12.47 1.86 3.25
N ALA A 341 -13.09 2.48 4.25
CA ALA A 341 -13.96 3.66 4.03
C ALA A 341 -13.26 4.77 3.25
N SER A 342 -11.99 5.04 3.55
CA SER A 342 -11.18 6.03 2.82
C SER A 342 -11.03 5.71 1.33
N ALA A 343 -10.83 4.45 0.96
CA ALA A 343 -10.72 4.05 -0.44
C ALA A 343 -12.06 4.19 -1.17
N ARG A 344 -13.17 3.86 -0.51
CA ARG A 344 -14.53 4.07 -1.04
C ARG A 344 -14.83 5.56 -1.25
N GLU A 345 -14.48 6.41 -0.27
CA GLU A 345 -14.60 7.87 -0.39
C GLU A 345 -13.86 8.40 -1.63
N ARG A 346 -12.63 7.92 -1.88
CA ARG A 346 -11.85 8.32 -3.07
C ARG A 346 -12.54 7.94 -4.38
N TRP A 347 -12.99 6.69 -4.51
CA TRP A 347 -13.69 6.24 -5.71
C TRP A 347 -14.98 7.00 -5.99
N ASN A 348 -15.78 7.29 -4.95
CA ASN A 348 -16.97 8.12 -5.08
C ASN A 348 -16.62 9.54 -5.55
N LEU A 349 -15.51 10.10 -5.06
CA LEU A 349 -15.05 11.42 -5.50
C LEU A 349 -14.52 11.41 -6.94
N TYR A 350 -13.87 10.33 -7.38
CA TYR A 350 -13.49 10.14 -8.77
C TYR A 350 -14.71 10.04 -9.69
N GLU A 351 -15.75 9.34 -9.26
CA GLU A 351 -17.03 9.26 -9.99
C GLU A 351 -17.66 10.63 -10.12
N ALA A 352 -17.71 11.39 -9.02
CA ALA A 352 -18.20 12.75 -9.03
C ALA A 352 -17.48 13.65 -10.04
N TYR A 353 -16.15 13.62 -10.07
CA TYR A 353 -15.37 14.41 -11.03
C TYR A 353 -15.56 13.93 -12.47
N PHE A 354 -15.61 12.62 -12.69
CA PHE A 354 -15.85 12.05 -14.00
C PHE A 354 -17.22 12.45 -14.56
N LEU A 355 -18.29 12.26 -13.78
CA LEU A 355 -19.66 12.65 -14.17
C LEU A 355 -19.79 14.15 -14.41
N LEU A 356 -19.03 14.97 -13.68
CA LEU A 356 -19.01 16.42 -13.86
C LEU A 356 -18.42 16.81 -15.20
N LEU A 357 -17.36 16.13 -15.66
CA LEU A 357 -16.66 16.44 -16.91
C LEU A 357 -17.30 15.78 -18.13
N TYR A 358 -17.78 14.55 -18.02
CA TYR A 358 -18.30 13.75 -19.13
C TYR A 358 -19.78 14.04 -19.44
N ARG A 359 -20.17 15.32 -19.55
CA ARG A 359 -21.54 15.82 -19.78
C ARG A 359 -22.47 14.79 -20.45
N ASN A 360 -23.27 14.10 -19.64
CA ASN A 360 -24.31 13.21 -20.13
C ASN A 360 -25.62 13.65 -19.47
N GLU A 361 -26.48 14.30 -20.25
CA GLU A 361 -27.73 14.94 -19.79
C GLU A 361 -28.69 13.95 -19.09
N ASN A 362 -28.48 12.65 -19.31
CA ASN A 362 -29.32 11.57 -18.77
C ASN A 362 -28.86 11.01 -17.41
N MET A 363 -27.81 11.55 -16.78
CA MET A 363 -27.34 11.07 -15.47
C MET A 363 -27.70 12.04 -14.34
N ASN A 364 -28.54 11.61 -13.41
CA ASN A 364 -28.91 12.35 -12.19
C ASN A 364 -27.71 12.50 -11.24
N PHE A 365 -26.83 13.45 -11.55
CA PHE A 365 -25.61 13.80 -10.81
C PHE A 365 -25.87 14.06 -9.31
N ALA A 366 -26.99 14.71 -8.99
CA ALA A 366 -27.35 15.08 -7.62
C ALA A 366 -27.79 13.89 -6.75
N GLN A 367 -28.36 12.82 -7.34
CA GLN A 367 -28.83 11.66 -6.58
C GLN A 367 -27.70 10.69 -6.21
N ARG A 368 -26.60 10.68 -6.97
CA ARG A 368 -25.49 9.72 -6.78
C ARG A 368 -24.31 10.26 -5.98
N ASN A 369 -24.29 11.55 -5.64
CA ASN A 369 -23.08 12.19 -5.13
C ASN A 369 -23.28 12.80 -3.71
N PRO A 370 -22.82 12.11 -2.66
CA PRO A 370 -23.01 12.56 -1.27
C PRO A 370 -22.23 13.85 -0.95
N PHE A 371 -21.20 14.19 -1.72
CA PHE A 371 -20.30 15.32 -1.43
C PHE A 371 -20.87 16.68 -1.84
N LEU A 372 -21.99 16.72 -2.56
CA LEU A 372 -22.59 17.98 -3.03
C LEU A 372 -23.25 18.77 -1.90
N LEU A 373 -23.74 18.09 -0.86
CA LEU A 373 -24.50 18.70 0.23
C LEU A 373 -23.71 18.77 1.55
N SER A 374 -22.70 17.92 1.76
CA SER A 374 -21.89 17.90 2.98
C SER A 374 -20.61 18.73 2.85
N LEU A 375 -20.34 19.61 3.82
CA LEU A 375 -19.00 20.18 4.00
C LEU A 375 -18.05 19.08 4.48
N PRO A 376 -16.86 18.92 3.87
CA PRO A 376 -15.92 17.89 4.31
C PRO A 376 -15.41 18.20 5.72
N GLU A 377 -15.38 17.19 6.59
CA GLU A 377 -14.70 17.29 7.88
C GLU A 377 -13.19 17.48 7.66
N TYR A 378 -12.66 18.60 8.16
CA TYR A 378 -11.27 18.94 7.93
C TYR A 378 -10.33 18.05 8.75
N SER A 379 -9.49 17.28 8.05
CA SER A 379 -8.24 16.74 8.59
C SER A 379 -7.07 17.21 7.73
N LYS A 380 -5.95 17.57 8.36
CA LYS A 380 -4.70 17.95 7.66
C LYS A 380 -4.20 16.83 6.74
N ASP A 381 -4.42 15.57 7.11
CA ASP A 381 -4.01 14.41 6.30
C ASP A 381 -4.95 14.18 5.10
N LYS A 382 -6.10 14.86 5.05
CA LYS A 382 -7.05 14.85 3.93
C LYS A 382 -7.09 16.20 3.18
N GLN A 383 -6.09 17.06 3.37
CA GLN A 383 -6.12 18.43 2.83
C GLN A 383 -6.35 18.48 1.31
N GLY A 384 -5.69 17.61 0.53
CA GLY A 384 -5.92 17.51 -0.92
C GLY A 384 -7.36 17.12 -1.30
N PHE A 385 -7.94 16.15 -0.59
CA PHE A 385 -9.33 15.73 -0.81
C PHE A 385 -10.33 16.83 -0.44
N ASN A 386 -10.08 17.57 0.63
CA ASN A 386 -10.92 18.71 1.02
C ASN A 386 -10.92 19.80 -0.05
N VAL A 387 -9.75 20.10 -0.62
CA VAL A 387 -9.63 21.04 -1.76
C VAL A 387 -10.41 20.52 -2.96
N ALA A 388 -10.29 19.24 -3.30
CA ALA A 388 -11.03 18.64 -4.40
C ALA A 388 -12.56 18.72 -4.19
N ILE A 389 -13.07 18.46 -2.97
CA ILE A 389 -14.50 18.60 -2.67
C ILE A 389 -14.97 20.05 -2.83
N LEU A 390 -14.19 21.02 -2.37
CA LEU A 390 -14.53 22.45 -2.54
C LEU A 390 -14.60 22.87 -4.01
N ILE A 391 -13.67 22.38 -4.84
CA ILE A 391 -13.67 22.61 -6.29
C ILE A 391 -14.88 21.94 -6.93
N LEU A 392 -15.16 20.67 -6.61
CA LEU A 392 -16.32 19.94 -7.11
C LEU A 392 -17.63 20.69 -6.83
N GLN A 393 -17.81 21.17 -5.59
CA GLN A 393 -18.99 21.94 -5.20
C GLN A 393 -19.09 23.24 -6.02
N PHE A 394 -17.99 23.98 -6.17
CA PHE A 394 -17.98 25.21 -6.98
C PHE A 394 -18.42 24.94 -8.42
N VAL A 395 -17.83 23.94 -9.09
CA VAL A 395 -18.16 23.66 -10.49
C VAL A 395 -19.58 23.11 -10.64
N TYR A 396 -20.08 22.35 -9.67
CA TYR A 396 -21.48 21.92 -9.64
C TYR A 396 -22.47 23.10 -9.61
N TYR A 397 -22.28 24.06 -8.69
CA TYR A 397 -23.17 25.23 -8.63
C TYR A 397 -23.03 26.15 -9.84
N LEU A 398 -21.83 26.21 -10.43
CA LEU A 398 -21.60 26.89 -11.71
C LEU A 398 -22.45 26.29 -12.83
N HIS A 399 -22.50 24.95 -12.92
CA HIS A 399 -23.36 24.27 -13.90
C HIS A 399 -24.85 24.53 -13.65
N LYS A 400 -25.26 24.66 -12.38
CA LYS A 400 -26.64 24.98 -12.00
C LYS A 400 -27.02 26.45 -12.18
N GLN A 401 -26.06 27.32 -12.55
CA GLN A 401 -26.22 28.77 -12.63
C GLN A 401 -26.72 29.40 -11.32
N ASP A 402 -26.46 28.75 -10.18
CA ASP A 402 -26.86 29.23 -8.87
C ASP A 402 -25.84 30.25 -8.33
N LYS A 403 -26.04 31.51 -8.74
CA LYS A 403 -25.13 32.63 -8.39
C LYS A 403 -25.08 32.89 -6.88
N GLU A 404 -26.20 32.74 -6.17
CA GLU A 404 -26.26 32.97 -4.72
C GLU A 404 -25.44 31.93 -3.96
N ALA A 405 -25.59 30.65 -4.31
CA ALA A 405 -24.77 29.59 -3.73
C ALA A 405 -23.27 29.79 -4.01
N LEU A 406 -22.90 30.24 -5.21
CA LEU A 406 -21.50 30.53 -5.57
C LEU A 406 -20.90 31.68 -4.74
N LEU A 407 -21.66 32.75 -4.50
CA LEU A 407 -21.24 33.87 -3.65
C LEU A 407 -20.94 33.39 -2.21
N TYR A 408 -21.83 32.59 -1.62
CA TYR A 408 -21.61 32.02 -0.28
C TYR A 408 -20.37 31.12 -0.22
N ARG A 409 -20.15 30.30 -1.27
CA ARG A 409 -18.99 29.41 -1.35
C ARG A 409 -17.68 30.16 -1.47
N ILE A 410 -17.65 31.33 -2.11
CA ILE A 410 -16.43 32.14 -2.18
C ILE A 410 -15.94 32.60 -0.83
N GLU A 411 -16.82 33.03 0.06
CA GLU A 411 -16.42 33.41 1.42
C GLU A 411 -15.83 32.20 2.17
N SER A 412 -16.43 31.02 1.96
CA SER A 412 -15.88 29.75 2.48
C SER A 412 -14.50 29.43 1.88
N LEU A 413 -14.30 29.64 0.58
CA LEU A 413 -13.00 29.43 -0.09
C LEU A 413 -11.93 30.41 0.41
N LYS A 414 -12.26 31.69 0.54
CA LYS A 414 -11.36 32.72 1.10
C LYS A 414 -10.92 32.32 2.52
N LYS A 415 -11.87 31.96 3.37
CA LYS A 415 -11.61 31.48 4.74
C LYS A 415 -10.74 30.22 4.73
N TYR A 416 -11.00 29.28 3.83
CA TYR A 416 -10.20 28.05 3.71
C TYR A 416 -8.76 28.35 3.29
N ILE A 417 -8.55 29.20 2.28
CA ILE A 417 -7.21 29.63 1.85
C ILE A 417 -6.45 30.26 3.01
N LEU A 418 -7.09 31.18 3.73
CA LEU A 418 -6.46 31.90 4.84
C LEU A 418 -6.17 30.99 6.03
N THR A 419 -7.03 30.01 6.30
CA THR A 419 -6.89 29.16 7.49
C THR A 419 -5.96 27.97 7.24
N HIS A 420 -6.00 27.38 6.04
CA HIS A 420 -5.40 26.08 5.74
C HIS A 420 -4.31 26.11 4.65
N LEU A 421 -4.26 27.11 3.75
CA LEU A 421 -3.29 27.19 2.64
C LEU A 421 -2.26 28.32 2.84
N LYS A 422 -1.62 28.33 4.01
CA LYS A 422 -0.60 29.33 4.38
C LYS A 422 0.81 29.01 3.84
N ASP A 423 1.11 27.74 3.62
CA ASP A 423 2.44 27.26 3.23
C ASP A 423 2.71 27.42 1.72
N SER A 424 3.99 27.58 1.34
CA SER A 424 4.45 27.66 -0.06
C SER A 424 4.16 26.41 -0.89
N PHE A 425 3.89 25.27 -0.24
CA PHE A 425 3.64 24.00 -0.90
C PHE A 425 2.17 23.76 -1.24
N SER A 426 1.27 24.58 -0.70
CA SER A 426 -0.12 24.64 -1.14
C SER A 426 -0.33 25.67 -2.24
N LEU A 427 0.75 26.09 -2.90
CA LEU A 427 0.73 27.21 -3.83
C LEU A 427 -0.12 26.90 -5.06
N ARG A 428 -0.05 25.69 -5.63
CA ARG A 428 -0.92 25.30 -6.76
C ARG A 428 -2.39 25.36 -6.39
N SER A 429 -2.79 24.64 -5.33
CA SER A 429 -4.17 24.68 -4.82
C SER A 429 -4.63 26.11 -4.50
N LYS A 430 -3.78 26.92 -3.88
CA LYS A 430 -4.07 28.32 -3.56
C LYS A 430 -4.24 29.19 -4.80
N ILE A 431 -3.40 29.02 -5.82
CA ILE A 431 -3.51 29.74 -7.09
C ILE A 431 -4.82 29.36 -7.76
N PHE A 432 -5.14 28.06 -7.83
CA PHE A 432 -6.36 27.60 -8.47
C PHE A 432 -7.62 28.09 -7.75
N LEU A 433 -7.69 28.01 -6.41
CA LEU A 433 -8.82 28.58 -5.66
C LEU A 433 -8.96 30.10 -5.84
N LYS A 434 -7.85 30.84 -6.05
CA LYS A 434 -7.91 32.26 -6.41
C LYS A 434 -8.48 32.50 -7.81
N LEU A 435 -8.19 31.63 -8.77
CA LEU A 435 -8.81 31.65 -10.09
C LEU A 435 -10.33 31.43 -9.98
N LEU A 436 -10.78 30.50 -9.13
CA LEU A 436 -12.23 30.30 -8.89
C LEU A 436 -12.90 31.54 -8.27
N ILE A 437 -12.23 32.19 -7.32
CA ILE A 437 -12.73 33.45 -6.72
C ILE A 437 -12.84 34.54 -7.80
N LEU A 438 -11.88 34.61 -8.73
CA LEU A 438 -11.87 35.59 -9.80
C LEU A 438 -13.14 35.52 -10.67
N ILE A 439 -13.63 34.31 -10.94
CA ILE A 439 -14.82 34.09 -11.78
C ILE A 439 -16.02 34.89 -11.29
N VAL A 440 -16.31 34.82 -9.99
CA VAL A 440 -17.48 35.49 -9.43
C VAL A 440 -17.21 36.97 -9.19
N THR A 441 -15.97 37.36 -8.87
CA THR A 441 -15.64 38.80 -8.72
C THR A 441 -15.74 39.56 -10.05
N GLU A 442 -15.61 38.86 -11.17
CA GLU A 442 -15.79 39.41 -12.52
C GLU A 442 -17.19 39.12 -13.08
N ASP A 443 -18.16 38.81 -12.21
CA ASP A 443 -19.56 38.48 -12.54
C ASP A 443 -19.70 37.49 -13.71
N PHE A 444 -18.87 36.45 -13.68
CA PHE A 444 -18.87 35.35 -14.64
C PHE A 444 -18.52 35.78 -16.09
N ASP A 445 -17.94 36.97 -16.30
CA ASP A 445 -17.52 37.39 -17.62
C ASP A 445 -16.24 36.67 -18.07
N VAL A 446 -16.39 35.78 -19.06
CA VAL A 446 -15.30 34.96 -19.60
C VAL A 446 -14.12 35.79 -20.09
N THR A 447 -14.36 36.94 -20.74
CA THR A 447 -13.28 37.75 -21.31
C THR A 447 -12.46 38.46 -20.24
N ALA A 448 -13.13 39.01 -19.23
CA ALA A 448 -12.50 39.61 -18.05
C ALA A 448 -11.76 38.55 -17.23
N CYS A 449 -12.37 37.38 -17.02
CA CYS A 449 -11.76 36.25 -16.33
C CYS A 449 -10.47 35.77 -17.02
N ARG A 450 -10.49 35.56 -18.35
CA ARG A 450 -9.30 35.18 -19.12
C ARG A 450 -8.21 36.24 -18.99
N LYS A 451 -8.54 37.52 -19.22
CA LYS A 451 -7.57 38.62 -19.20
C LYS A 451 -6.93 38.83 -17.82
N LYS A 452 -7.74 38.91 -16.76
CA LYS A 452 -7.27 39.16 -15.39
C LYS A 452 -6.69 37.90 -14.74
N GLY A 453 -7.17 36.73 -15.13
CA GLY A 453 -6.70 35.43 -14.66
C GLY A 453 -5.39 34.98 -15.28
N ASN A 454 -5.00 35.53 -16.44
CA ASN A 454 -3.84 35.07 -17.21
C ASN A 454 -2.54 34.98 -16.38
N LYS A 455 -2.27 35.99 -15.54
CA LYS A 455 -1.08 35.98 -14.67
C LYS A 455 -1.12 34.85 -13.64
N LEU A 456 -2.29 34.56 -13.07
CA LEU A 456 -2.47 33.46 -12.12
C LEU A 456 -2.39 32.11 -12.83
N TYR A 457 -2.93 32.00 -14.05
CA TYR A 457 -2.89 30.80 -14.86
C TYR A 457 -1.46 30.44 -15.30
N HIS A 458 -0.67 31.40 -15.80
CA HIS A 458 0.75 31.15 -16.10
C HIS A 458 1.53 30.72 -14.85
N LYS A 459 1.28 31.38 -13.71
CA LYS A 459 1.89 30.98 -12.44
C LYS A 459 1.48 29.56 -12.03
N LEU A 460 0.25 29.14 -12.30
CA LEU A 460 -0.20 27.77 -12.06
C LEU A 460 0.61 26.78 -12.90
N LEU A 461 0.79 27.05 -14.20
CA LEU A 461 1.58 26.20 -15.10
C LEU A 461 3.05 26.08 -14.68
N GLU A 462 3.66 27.17 -14.22
CA GLU A 462 5.05 27.20 -13.75
C GLU A 462 5.25 26.52 -12.39
N THR A 463 4.20 26.43 -11.57
CA THR A 463 4.32 25.82 -10.24
C THR A 463 4.30 24.30 -10.39
N PRO A 464 5.36 23.57 -9.97
CA PRO A 464 5.42 22.12 -10.07
C PRO A 464 4.40 21.47 -9.15
N THR A 465 3.98 20.25 -9.50
CA THR A 465 3.17 19.41 -8.61
C THR A 465 4.00 19.06 -7.37
N PRO A 466 3.51 19.33 -6.16
CA PRO A 466 4.29 19.06 -4.96
C PRO A 466 4.43 17.55 -4.74
N GLY A 467 5.52 17.15 -4.06
CA GLY A 467 5.75 15.77 -3.62
C GLY A 467 4.77 15.30 -2.52
N ASP A 468 4.89 14.04 -2.12
CA ASP A 468 3.99 13.40 -1.14
C ASP A 468 4.17 13.89 0.29
N ALA A 469 5.25 14.63 0.54
CA ALA A 469 5.43 15.37 1.76
C ALA A 469 4.27 16.37 2.04
N TYR A 470 3.46 16.71 1.03
CA TYR A 470 2.49 17.81 1.09
C TYR A 470 1.01 17.39 0.93
N ALA A 471 0.73 16.11 0.66
CA ALA A 471 -0.61 15.54 0.59
C ALA A 471 -1.59 16.25 -0.37
N GLU A 472 -1.08 16.85 -1.45
CA GLU A 472 -1.93 17.36 -2.54
C GLU A 472 -2.16 16.27 -3.58
N ILE A 473 -3.42 16.07 -3.96
CA ILE A 473 -3.82 15.16 -5.03
C ILE A 473 -4.75 15.95 -5.95
N GLU A 474 -4.33 16.12 -7.21
CA GLU A 474 -5.15 16.70 -8.26
C GLU A 474 -5.89 15.58 -8.98
N ILE A 475 -7.21 15.47 -8.73
CA ILE A 475 -8.05 14.48 -9.42
C ILE A 475 -8.07 14.78 -10.92
N VAL A 476 -8.26 16.06 -11.25
CA VAL A 476 -8.13 16.61 -12.60
C VAL A 476 -7.09 17.73 -12.50
N PRO A 477 -6.15 17.83 -13.46
CA PRO A 477 -5.18 18.92 -13.46
C PRO A 477 -5.89 20.28 -13.40
N TYR A 478 -5.42 21.17 -12.54
CA TYR A 478 -6.05 22.47 -12.34
C TYR A 478 -6.10 23.32 -13.62
N GLU A 479 -5.07 23.22 -14.46
CA GLU A 479 -5.03 23.84 -15.78
C GLU A 479 -6.18 23.36 -16.68
N HIS A 480 -6.49 22.07 -16.64
CA HIS A 480 -7.58 21.49 -17.41
C HIS A 480 -8.93 21.93 -16.85
N LEU A 481 -9.10 21.92 -15.52
CA LEU A 481 -10.33 22.40 -14.89
C LEU A 481 -10.58 23.87 -15.16
N TRP A 482 -9.54 24.71 -15.18
CA TRP A 482 -9.68 26.13 -15.49
C TRP A 482 -10.26 26.37 -16.88
N GLU A 483 -9.70 25.72 -17.90
CA GLU A 483 -10.22 25.83 -19.27
C GLU A 483 -11.65 25.27 -19.36
N TYR A 484 -11.91 24.11 -18.76
CA TYR A 484 -13.25 23.53 -18.71
C TYR A 484 -14.31 24.47 -18.11
N ILE A 485 -13.96 25.16 -17.03
CA ILE A 485 -14.84 26.12 -16.37
C ILE A 485 -15.13 27.32 -17.27
N LEU A 486 -14.11 27.86 -17.94
CA LEU A 486 -14.28 28.98 -18.87
C LEU A 486 -15.12 28.60 -20.09
N ASP A 487 -14.91 27.40 -20.64
CA ASP A 487 -15.69 26.87 -21.76
C ASP A 487 -17.16 26.66 -21.35
N THR A 488 -17.39 26.21 -20.11
CA THR A 488 -18.74 26.07 -19.55
C THR A 488 -19.44 27.42 -19.44
N LEU A 489 -18.75 28.46 -18.95
CA LEU A 489 -19.29 29.82 -18.89
C LEU A 489 -19.60 30.40 -20.26
N GLN A 490 -18.74 30.11 -21.25
CA GLN A 490 -18.95 30.55 -22.62
C GLN A 490 -20.17 29.88 -23.27
N ALA A 491 -20.41 28.60 -22.97
CA ALA A 491 -21.58 27.85 -23.45
C ALA A 491 -22.89 28.23 -22.73
N GLN A 492 -22.82 28.95 -21.62
CA GLN A 492 -23.98 29.43 -20.84
C GLN A 492 -24.39 30.87 -21.21
N LYS A 493 -23.57 31.58 -22.00
CA LYS A 493 -23.96 32.83 -22.67
C LYS A 493 -24.76 32.50 -23.93
#